data_AF-A0A1V0FZA1-F1
#
_entry.id   AF-A0A1V0FZA1-F1
#
_cell.length_a   1.000
_cell.length_b   1.000
_cell.length_c   1.000
_cell.angle_alpha   90.00
_cell.angle_beta   90.00
_cell.angle_gamma   90.00
#
_symmetry.space_group_name_H-M   'P 1'
#
loop_
_entity.id
_entity.type
_entity.pdbx_description
1 polymer ?
#
loop_
_entity_poly.entity_id
_entity_poly.type
_entity_poly.pdbx_seq_one_letter_code
_entity_poly.pdbx_strand_id
1 'polypeptide(L)'
;MQLFFPILTVATVFLIKTVRPAQYDAIAPFQAICTSWALATKANIQDYSPPTLPSEVDDLLQINMSVSSNKWLEMFKTAEGKQSWDAYRKKFTDLPSEVNWEKSWENWKQQAAVINKHESNWNKNRRPRRYGPLQGFHIEIINATANEVQKLIDEIKEPPKTPQGTTYTEAIRQSL
;
A
#
# COMPACT_ATOMS: atom_id res chain seq x y z
N MET A 1 49.54 -62.55 13.12
CA MET A 1 48.56 -61.53 12.71
C MET A 1 47.81 -61.12 13.98
N GLN A 2 48.00 -59.87 14.43
CA GLN A 2 47.32 -59.12 15.53
C GLN A 2 47.30 -59.78 16.93
N LEU A 3 48.10 -59.45 17.95
CA LEU A 3 48.54 -58.21 18.63
C LEU A 3 47.50 -57.46 19.51
N PHE A 4 47.93 -57.25 20.77
CA PHE A 4 47.66 -56.15 21.74
C PHE A 4 46.50 -56.23 22.78
N PHE A 5 46.90 -56.70 23.97
CA PHE A 5 46.81 -56.12 25.33
C PHE A 5 45.59 -55.28 25.82
N PRO A 6 45.13 -55.50 27.08
CA PRO A 6 44.04 -54.79 27.76
C PRO A 6 44.54 -53.57 28.54
N ILE A 7 43.92 -52.38 28.42
CA ILE A 7 44.16 -51.23 29.31
C ILE A 7 42.89 -50.38 29.51
N LEU A 8 42.34 -50.49 30.71
CA LEU A 8 41.75 -49.46 31.56
C LEU A 8 41.91 -47.99 31.08
N THR A 9 40.82 -47.30 30.72
CA THR A 9 40.76 -45.83 30.82
C THR A 9 39.36 -45.29 31.10
N VAL A 10 39.24 -44.80 32.34
CA VAL A 10 38.52 -43.61 32.77
C VAL A 10 36.98 -43.64 32.70
N ALA A 11 36.42 -44.04 33.84
CA ALA A 11 35.21 -43.45 34.38
C ALA A 11 35.40 -41.92 34.48
N THR A 12 35.08 -41.17 33.42
CA THR A 12 35.00 -39.71 33.48
C THR A 12 33.59 -39.35 33.87
N VAL A 13 33.44 -39.05 35.14
CA VAL A 13 32.46 -38.14 35.70
C VAL A 13 32.12 -37.03 34.69
N PHE A 14 30.91 -37.07 34.12
CA PHE A 14 30.10 -35.86 34.03
C PHE A 14 28.99 -36.01 35.06
N LEU A 15 29.38 -35.78 36.32
CA LEU A 15 28.59 -35.03 37.27
C LEU A 15 28.04 -33.81 36.51
N ILE A 16 26.86 -33.93 35.92
CA ILE A 16 26.04 -32.76 35.62
C ILE A 16 25.65 -32.25 36.99
N LYS A 17 26.52 -31.42 37.58
CA LYS A 17 26.09 -30.54 38.65
C LYS A 17 24.96 -29.74 38.00
N THR A 18 23.73 -30.06 38.36
CA THR A 18 22.65 -29.08 38.28
C THR A 18 23.09 -27.94 39.18
N VAL A 19 23.84 -26.99 38.62
CA VAL A 19 24.09 -25.71 39.26
C VAL A 19 22.70 -25.13 39.39
N ARG A 20 22.14 -25.20 40.61
CA ARG A 20 20.95 -24.42 40.91
C ARG A 20 21.36 -22.98 40.65
N PRO A 21 20.68 -22.24 39.76
CA PRO A 21 20.98 -20.82 39.61
C PRO A 21 20.94 -20.21 41.00
N ALA A 22 21.96 -19.43 41.35
CA ALA A 22 21.93 -18.67 42.58
C ALA A 22 20.66 -17.81 42.56
N GLN A 23 20.07 -17.55 43.72
CA GLN A 23 18.79 -16.84 43.84
C GLN A 23 18.78 -15.45 43.15
N TYR A 24 19.97 -14.93 42.82
CA TYR A 24 20.21 -13.65 42.17
C TYR A 24 20.50 -13.76 40.65
N ASP A 25 20.79 -14.95 40.11
CA ASP A 25 21.08 -15.16 38.68
C ASP A 25 19.85 -14.90 37.79
N ALA A 26 18.65 -14.92 38.38
CA ALA A 26 17.39 -14.65 37.71
C ALA A 26 17.01 -13.15 37.68
N ILE A 27 17.71 -12.28 38.42
CA ILE A 27 17.33 -10.85 38.52
C ILE A 27 17.57 -10.12 37.20
N ALA A 28 18.75 -10.29 36.61
CA ALA A 28 19.07 -9.68 35.32
C ALA A 28 18.12 -10.11 34.18
N PRO A 29 17.82 -11.42 33.97
CA PRO A 29 16.87 -11.82 32.94
C PRO A 29 15.43 -11.39 33.26
N PHE A 30 15.02 -11.38 34.53
CA PHE A 30 13.69 -10.87 34.91
C PHE A 30 13.55 -9.36 34.63
N GLN A 31 14.56 -8.57 34.99
CA GLN A 31 14.59 -7.14 34.71
C GLN A 31 14.58 -6.86 33.21
N ALA A 32 15.31 -7.66 32.41
CA ALA A 32 15.27 -7.57 30.96
C ALA A 32 13.84 -7.80 30.42
N ILE A 33 13.15 -8.86 30.87
CA ILE A 33 11.77 -9.16 30.47
C ILE A 33 10.81 -8.03 30.87
N CYS A 34 10.89 -7.52 32.11
CA CYS A 34 10.04 -6.41 32.54
C CYS A 34 10.29 -5.12 31.74
N THR A 35 11.54 -4.85 31.39
CA THR A 35 11.91 -3.66 30.60
C THR A 35 11.40 -3.81 29.17
N SER A 36 11.54 -4.99 28.56
CA SER A 36 10.99 -5.30 27.24
C SER A 36 9.46 -5.19 27.22
N TRP A 37 8.77 -5.71 28.25
CA TRP A 37 7.32 -5.61 28.39
C TRP A 37 6.85 -4.16 28.57
N ALA A 38 7.52 -3.40 29.45
CA ALA A 38 7.23 -1.99 29.66
C ALA A 38 7.48 -1.15 28.40
N LEU A 39 8.54 -1.46 27.65
CA LEU A 39 8.82 -0.80 26.37
C LEU A 39 7.74 -1.15 25.35
N ALA A 40 7.33 -2.41 25.26
CA ALA A 40 6.35 -2.86 24.27
C ALA A 40 4.94 -2.31 24.55
N THR A 41 4.51 -2.31 25.82
CA THR A 41 3.22 -1.72 26.23
C THR A 41 3.17 -0.20 26.14
N LYS A 42 4.32 0.48 26.21
CA LYS A 42 4.44 1.94 26.05
C LYS A 42 4.84 2.38 24.64
N ALA A 43 5.29 1.45 23.79
CA ALA A 43 5.63 1.76 22.42
C ALA A 43 4.35 2.22 21.73
N ASN A 44 4.31 3.50 21.36
CA ASN A 44 3.27 4.02 20.52
C ASN A 44 3.44 3.39 19.13
N ILE A 45 2.79 2.25 18.90
CA ILE A 45 2.71 1.63 17.58
C ILE A 45 1.92 2.61 16.72
N GLN A 46 2.66 3.41 15.96
CA GLN A 46 2.09 4.42 15.09
C GLN A 46 1.20 3.73 14.06
N ASP A 47 -0.06 4.17 13.98
CA ASP A 47 -0.95 3.70 12.94
C ASP A 47 -0.36 4.04 11.57
N TYR A 48 -0.62 3.14 10.62
CA TYR A 48 -0.21 3.37 9.25
C TYR A 48 -0.89 4.64 8.73
N SER A 49 -0.07 5.58 8.26
CA SER A 49 -0.53 6.73 7.48
C SER A 49 -0.08 6.53 6.05
N PRO A 50 -1.01 6.57 5.07
CA PRO A 50 -0.65 6.58 3.67
C PRO A 50 0.36 7.71 3.37
N PRO A 51 1.34 7.49 2.49
CA PRO A 51 2.25 8.53 2.07
C PRO A 51 1.51 9.59 1.26
N THR A 52 1.97 10.84 1.35
CA THR A 52 1.53 11.90 0.43
C THR A 52 2.03 11.59 -0.97
N LEU A 53 1.13 11.60 -1.95
CA LEU A 53 1.47 11.37 -3.34
C LEU A 53 2.23 12.57 -3.93
N PRO A 54 3.22 12.35 -4.81
CA PRO A 54 3.89 13.43 -5.53
C PRO A 54 2.91 14.09 -6.51
N SER A 55 3.08 15.39 -6.77
CA SER A 55 2.15 16.16 -7.63
C SER A 55 2.16 15.69 -9.09
N GLU A 56 3.22 15.02 -9.52
CA GLU A 56 3.34 14.38 -10.84
C GLU A 56 2.28 13.30 -11.08
N VAL A 57 1.77 12.67 -10.00
CA VAL A 57 0.66 11.72 -10.10
C VAL A 57 -0.59 12.43 -10.61
N ASP A 58 -0.91 13.60 -10.07
CA ASP A 58 -2.06 14.39 -10.53
C ASP A 58 -1.88 14.81 -11.98
N ASP A 59 -0.67 15.25 -12.36
CA ASP A 59 -0.37 15.60 -13.76
C ASP A 59 -0.61 14.42 -14.72
N LEU A 60 -0.19 13.21 -14.34
CA LEU A 60 -0.37 12.00 -15.15
C LEU A 60 -1.86 11.62 -15.27
N LEU A 61 -2.60 11.70 -14.17
CA LEU A 61 -4.04 11.44 -14.16
C LEU A 61 -4.82 12.49 -14.96
N GLN A 62 -4.37 13.75 -14.94
CA GLN A 62 -4.92 14.83 -15.77
C GLN A 62 -4.59 14.61 -17.25
N ILE A 63 -3.39 14.15 -17.58
CA ILE A 63 -3.03 13.73 -18.95
C ILE A 63 -4.00 12.65 -19.42
N ASN A 64 -4.23 11.61 -18.61
CA ASN A 64 -5.18 10.53 -18.91
C ASN A 64 -6.61 11.03 -19.12
N MET A 65 -7.12 11.86 -18.20
CA MET A 65 -8.43 12.48 -18.32
C MET A 65 -8.54 13.36 -19.59
N SER A 66 -7.48 14.09 -19.92
CA SER A 66 -7.44 15.00 -21.06
C SER A 66 -7.46 14.31 -22.42
N VAL A 67 -7.08 13.02 -22.49
CA VAL A 67 -7.10 12.18 -23.70
C VAL A 67 -8.35 11.29 -23.80
N SER A 68 -9.17 11.26 -22.75
CA SER A 68 -10.46 10.55 -22.74
C SER A 68 -11.45 11.10 -23.78
N SER A 69 -12.51 10.33 -24.05
CA SER A 69 -13.55 10.74 -24.99
C SER A 69 -14.28 12.01 -24.51
N ASN A 70 -14.81 12.80 -25.45
CA ASN A 70 -15.61 13.97 -25.08
C ASN A 70 -16.84 13.56 -24.26
N LYS A 71 -17.51 12.44 -24.62
CA LYS A 71 -18.64 11.90 -23.86
C LYS A 71 -18.27 11.64 -22.39
N TRP A 72 -17.07 11.13 -22.14
CA TRP A 72 -16.56 10.91 -20.77
C TRP A 72 -16.36 12.22 -20.01
N LEU A 73 -15.73 13.22 -20.63
CA LEU A 73 -15.50 14.52 -19.99
C LEU A 73 -16.79 15.30 -19.73
N GLU A 74 -17.75 15.25 -20.67
CA GLU A 74 -19.05 15.90 -20.56
C GLU A 74 -19.91 15.30 -19.44
N MET A 75 -19.77 14.00 -19.15
CA MET A 75 -20.45 13.34 -18.02
C MET A 75 -20.26 14.12 -16.71
N PHE A 76 -19.04 14.60 -16.45
CA PHE A 76 -18.70 15.33 -15.23
C PHE A 76 -19.16 16.80 -15.21
N LYS A 77 -19.67 17.33 -16.33
CA LYS A 77 -20.26 18.69 -16.38
C LYS A 77 -21.73 18.69 -15.94
N THR A 78 -22.42 17.56 -16.07
CA THR A 78 -23.83 17.39 -15.72
C THR A 78 -24.09 17.58 -14.22
N ALA A 79 -25.36 17.78 -13.84
CA ALA A 79 -25.73 17.83 -12.43
C ALA A 79 -25.46 16.50 -11.73
N GLU A 80 -25.78 15.39 -12.40
CA GLU A 80 -25.55 14.02 -11.94
C GLU A 80 -24.07 13.71 -11.77
N GLY A 81 -23.24 14.06 -12.75
CA GLY A 81 -21.79 13.81 -12.70
C GLY A 81 -21.04 14.58 -11.62
N LYS A 82 -21.69 15.58 -10.99
CA LYS A 82 -21.15 16.30 -9.82
C LYS A 82 -21.51 15.65 -8.49
N GLN A 83 -22.47 14.72 -8.48
CA GLN A 83 -22.90 14.04 -7.27
C GLN A 83 -21.89 12.98 -6.80
N SER A 84 -22.15 12.36 -5.66
CA SER A 84 -21.40 11.19 -5.21
C SER A 84 -21.65 10.00 -6.14
N TRP A 85 -20.74 9.03 -6.13
CA TRP A 85 -20.91 7.78 -6.87
C TRP A 85 -22.24 7.09 -6.54
N ASP A 86 -22.61 7.02 -5.25
CA ASP A 86 -23.86 6.39 -4.81
C ASP A 86 -25.12 7.06 -5.35
N ALA A 87 -25.10 8.37 -5.54
CA ALA A 87 -26.21 9.09 -6.16
C ALA A 87 -26.23 8.87 -7.67
N TYR A 88 -25.06 8.84 -8.31
CA TYR A 88 -24.93 8.62 -9.75
C TYR A 88 -25.41 7.24 -10.17
N ARG A 89 -24.93 6.18 -9.50
CA ARG A 89 -25.27 4.77 -9.82
C ARG A 89 -26.76 4.43 -9.65
N LYS A 90 -27.51 5.21 -8.86
CA LYS A 90 -28.97 5.03 -8.72
C LYS A 90 -29.74 5.43 -9.99
N LYS A 91 -29.18 6.33 -10.79
CA LYS A 91 -29.77 6.81 -12.05
C LYS A 91 -29.20 6.12 -13.28
N PHE A 92 -27.97 5.60 -13.19
CA PHE A 92 -27.27 4.96 -14.29
C PHE A 92 -26.79 3.57 -13.88
N THR A 93 -27.50 2.54 -14.34
CA THR A 93 -27.25 1.13 -14.01
C THR A 93 -26.36 0.42 -15.03
N ASP A 94 -26.31 0.91 -16.27
CA ASP A 94 -25.63 0.26 -17.39
C ASP A 94 -24.17 0.72 -17.50
N LEU A 95 -23.41 0.48 -16.44
CA LEU A 95 -22.01 0.88 -16.34
C LEU A 95 -21.09 -0.33 -16.51
N PRO A 96 -19.98 -0.22 -17.27
CA PRO A 96 -18.98 -1.27 -17.42
C PRO A 96 -18.53 -1.84 -16.08
N SER A 97 -18.65 -3.16 -15.91
CA SER A 97 -18.32 -3.86 -14.67
C SER A 97 -16.83 -4.03 -14.44
N GLU A 98 -15.99 -3.96 -15.49
CA GLU A 98 -14.53 -4.06 -15.32
C GLU A 98 -13.91 -2.79 -14.70
N VAL A 99 -14.70 -1.73 -14.56
CA VAL A 99 -14.24 -0.43 -14.07
C VAL A 99 -14.57 -0.29 -12.59
N ASN A 100 -13.57 0.04 -11.77
CA ASN A 100 -13.77 0.30 -10.34
C ASN A 100 -14.29 1.72 -10.10
N TRP A 101 -15.54 1.95 -10.51
CA TRP A 101 -16.19 3.26 -10.46
C TRP A 101 -16.14 3.88 -9.07
N GLU A 102 -16.46 3.12 -8.03
CA GLU A 102 -16.53 3.61 -6.65
C GLU A 102 -15.19 4.19 -6.17
N LYS A 103 -14.09 3.47 -6.40
CA LYS A 103 -12.76 3.93 -6.00
C LYS A 103 -12.27 5.12 -6.82
N SER A 104 -12.63 5.19 -8.11
CA SER A 104 -12.06 6.17 -9.03
C SER A 104 -12.91 7.44 -9.22
N TRP A 105 -14.20 7.41 -8.86
CA TRP A 105 -15.16 8.47 -9.18
C TRP A 105 -14.73 9.86 -8.73
N GLU A 106 -14.39 10.01 -7.45
CA GLU A 106 -14.03 11.31 -6.89
C GLU A 106 -12.74 11.86 -7.49
N ASN A 107 -11.75 10.99 -7.73
CA ASN A 107 -10.53 11.37 -8.42
C ASN A 107 -10.83 11.86 -9.85
N TRP A 108 -11.62 11.13 -10.61
CA TRP A 108 -12.00 11.55 -11.97
C TRP A 108 -12.76 12.87 -12.00
N LYS A 109 -13.66 13.14 -11.04
CA LYS A 109 -14.32 14.45 -10.93
C LYS A 109 -13.30 15.58 -10.74
N GLN A 110 -12.32 15.38 -9.87
CA GLN A 110 -11.26 16.37 -9.61
C GLN A 110 -10.46 16.65 -10.88
N GLN A 111 -9.99 15.60 -11.56
CA GLN A 111 -9.23 15.78 -12.80
C GLN A 111 -10.08 16.40 -13.91
N ALA A 112 -11.32 15.93 -14.10
CA ALA A 112 -12.23 16.48 -15.09
C ALA A 112 -12.54 17.96 -14.83
N ALA A 113 -12.60 18.41 -13.58
CA ALA A 113 -12.77 19.82 -13.24
C ALA A 113 -11.59 20.69 -13.68
N VAL A 114 -10.35 20.16 -13.67
CA VAL A 114 -9.18 20.87 -14.20
C VAL A 114 -9.22 20.92 -15.73
N ILE A 115 -9.52 19.79 -16.36
CA ILE A 115 -9.54 19.66 -17.82
C ILE A 115 -10.67 20.48 -18.45
N ASN A 116 -11.83 20.56 -17.80
CA ASN A 116 -12.99 21.31 -18.31
C ASN A 116 -12.84 22.83 -18.17
N LYS A 117 -11.84 23.33 -17.42
CA LYS A 117 -11.52 24.77 -17.36
C LYS A 117 -10.69 25.17 -18.57
N HIS A 118 -11.34 25.68 -19.62
CA HIS A 118 -10.72 26.04 -20.90
C HIS A 118 -9.44 26.88 -20.75
N GLU A 119 -9.43 27.84 -19.82
CA GLU A 119 -8.32 28.78 -19.61
C GLU A 119 -7.29 28.33 -18.55
N SER A 120 -7.34 27.09 -18.06
CA SER A 120 -6.40 26.63 -17.04
C SER A 120 -4.96 26.64 -17.58
N ASN A 121 -4.01 27.11 -16.76
CA ASN A 121 -2.57 27.05 -17.09
C ASN A 121 -2.13 25.63 -17.45
N TRP A 122 -2.76 24.63 -16.83
CA TRP A 122 -2.54 23.23 -17.15
C TRP A 122 -2.92 22.90 -18.59
N ASN A 123 -4.14 23.27 -19.02
CA ASN A 123 -4.60 23.02 -20.39
C ASN A 123 -3.71 23.70 -21.45
N LYS A 124 -3.16 24.88 -21.12
CA LYS A 124 -2.26 25.62 -22.00
C LYS A 124 -0.87 24.97 -22.12
N ASN A 125 -0.33 24.44 -21.02
CA ASN A 125 1.08 24.08 -20.94
C ASN A 125 1.35 22.56 -20.93
N ARG A 126 0.39 21.74 -20.50
CA ARG A 126 0.59 20.31 -20.19
C ARG A 126 -0.32 19.38 -20.98
N ARG A 127 -1.40 19.88 -21.58
CA ARG A 127 -2.33 19.04 -22.34
C ARG A 127 -1.66 18.47 -23.59
N PRO A 128 -1.68 17.14 -23.81
CA PRO A 128 -1.13 16.53 -25.01
C PRO A 128 -1.84 17.04 -26.27
N ARG A 129 -1.07 17.34 -27.30
CA ARG A 129 -1.60 17.66 -28.63
C ARG A 129 -2.11 16.39 -29.29
N ARG A 130 -3.35 16.42 -29.77
CA ARG A 130 -4.02 15.29 -30.44
C ARG A 130 -3.90 15.41 -31.96
N TYR A 131 -2.69 15.24 -32.50
CA TYR A 131 -2.46 15.31 -33.95
C TYR A 131 -1.55 14.18 -34.43
N GLY A 132 -1.82 13.70 -35.64
CA GLY A 132 -0.93 12.80 -36.38
C GLY A 132 -1.30 11.30 -36.27
N PRO A 133 -0.65 10.47 -37.11
CA PRO A 133 -1.00 9.06 -37.28
C PRO A 133 -0.76 8.20 -36.03
N LEU A 134 0.08 8.66 -35.08
CA LEU A 134 0.41 7.94 -33.85
C LEU A 134 -0.51 8.26 -32.67
N GLN A 135 -1.55 9.07 -32.87
CA GLN A 135 -2.43 9.50 -31.78
C GLN A 135 -3.03 8.32 -31.01
N GLY A 136 -3.50 7.28 -31.71
CA GLY A 136 -4.08 6.10 -31.07
C GLY A 136 -3.10 5.41 -30.13
N PHE A 137 -1.86 5.20 -30.60
CA PHE A 137 -0.79 4.61 -29.82
C PHE A 137 -0.42 5.44 -28.58
N HIS A 138 -0.35 6.77 -28.71
CA HIS A 138 -0.11 7.63 -27.54
C HIS A 138 -1.23 7.52 -26.50
N ILE A 139 -2.49 7.47 -26.93
CA ILE A 139 -3.64 7.31 -26.01
C ILE A 139 -3.56 5.97 -25.29
N GLU A 140 -3.21 4.89 -26.01
CA GLU A 140 -3.06 3.56 -25.43
C GLU A 140 -1.97 3.52 -24.35
N ILE A 141 -0.78 4.09 -24.62
CA ILE A 141 0.30 4.19 -23.64
C ILE A 141 -0.16 4.99 -22.42
N ILE A 142 -0.76 6.18 -22.64
CA ILE A 142 -1.24 7.03 -21.54
C ILE A 142 -2.24 6.28 -20.65
N ASN A 143 -3.16 5.52 -21.25
CA ASN A 143 -4.12 4.71 -20.52
C ASN A 143 -3.43 3.59 -19.74
N ALA A 144 -2.50 2.86 -20.35
CA ALA A 144 -1.76 1.79 -19.70
C ALA A 144 -0.94 2.31 -18.51
N THR A 145 -0.22 3.44 -18.68
CA THR A 145 0.55 4.05 -17.61
C THR A 145 -0.34 4.56 -16.48
N ALA A 146 -1.47 5.20 -16.79
CA ALA A 146 -2.41 5.66 -15.76
C ALA A 146 -3.03 4.52 -14.96
N ASN A 147 -3.36 3.40 -15.62
CA ASN A 147 -3.85 2.21 -14.95
C ASN A 147 -2.81 1.64 -13.98
N GLU A 148 -1.54 1.58 -14.39
CA GLU A 148 -0.47 1.08 -13.52
C GLU A 148 -0.21 2.00 -12.33
N VAL A 149 -0.18 3.31 -12.56
CA VAL A 149 -0.07 4.31 -11.50
C VAL A 149 -1.24 4.21 -10.52
N GLN A 150 -2.46 3.98 -11.00
CA GLN A 150 -3.62 3.81 -10.13
C GLN A 150 -3.50 2.54 -9.25
N LYS A 151 -3.01 1.42 -9.80
CA LYS A 151 -2.74 0.22 -8.99
C LYS A 151 -1.71 0.50 -7.91
N LEU A 152 -0.61 1.17 -8.26
CA LEU A 152 0.41 1.54 -7.27
C LEU A 152 -0.17 2.45 -6.19
N ILE A 153 -0.99 3.44 -6.55
CA ILE A 153 -1.68 4.31 -5.60
C ILE A 153 -2.58 3.51 -4.66
N ASP A 154 -3.33 2.55 -5.20
CA ASP A 154 -4.22 1.70 -4.41
C ASP A 154 -3.42 0.81 -3.45
N GLU A 155 -2.29 0.24 -3.91
CA GLU A 155 -1.38 -0.56 -3.08
C GLU A 155 -0.74 0.25 -1.96
N ILE A 156 -0.24 1.46 -2.25
CA ILE A 156 0.42 2.30 -1.24
C ILE A 156 -0.56 3.05 -0.34
N LYS A 157 -1.88 2.94 -0.55
CA LYS A 157 -2.89 3.50 0.38
C LYS A 157 -3.38 2.47 1.37
N GLU A 158 -3.28 1.19 1.02
CA GLU A 158 -3.64 0.10 1.90
C GLU A 158 -2.54 -0.12 2.95
N PRO A 159 -2.91 -0.33 4.23
CA PRO A 159 -1.94 -0.70 5.25
C PRO A 159 -1.23 -2.01 4.87
N PRO A 160 0.08 -2.14 5.12
CA PRO A 160 0.79 -3.38 4.85
C PRO A 160 0.24 -4.50 5.74
N LYS A 161 0.03 -5.67 5.13
CA LYS A 161 -0.57 -6.85 5.77
C LYS A 161 0.46 -7.96 5.95
N THR A 162 0.29 -8.75 7.01
CA THR A 162 0.99 -10.00 7.26
C THR A 162 0.58 -11.05 6.22
N PRO A 163 1.33 -12.17 6.07
CA PRO A 163 0.89 -13.31 5.25
C PRO A 163 -0.49 -13.87 5.62
N GLN A 164 -0.95 -13.62 6.84
CA GLN A 164 -2.25 -14.04 7.37
C GLN A 164 -3.38 -13.00 7.12
N GLY A 165 -3.06 -11.85 6.50
CA GLY A 165 -4.04 -10.84 6.09
C GLY A 165 -4.38 -9.78 7.14
N THR A 166 -3.82 -9.86 8.35
CA THR A 166 -3.93 -8.81 9.38
C THR A 166 -2.95 -7.68 9.12
N THR A 167 -3.25 -6.45 9.54
CA THR A 167 -2.25 -5.36 9.41
C THR A 167 -1.08 -5.61 10.36
N TYR A 168 0.13 -5.18 10.00
CA TYR A 168 1.29 -5.34 10.90
C TYR A 168 1.08 -4.61 12.24
N THR A 169 0.40 -3.47 12.25
CA THR A 169 0.08 -2.73 13.48
C THR A 169 -0.84 -3.53 14.40
N GLU A 170 -1.86 -4.19 13.87
CA GLU A 170 -2.74 -5.10 14.63
C GLU A 170 -1.99 -6.35 15.10
N ALA A 171 -1.18 -6.97 14.24
CA ALA A 171 -0.43 -8.18 14.59
C ALA A 171 0.56 -7.93 15.73
N ILE A 172 1.24 -6.78 15.72
CA ILE A 172 2.12 -6.37 16.82
C ILE A 172 1.29 -6.15 18.08
N ARG A 173 0.17 -5.42 18.03
CA ARG A 173 -0.71 -5.19 19.20
C ARG A 173 -1.25 -6.48 19.82
N GLN A 174 -1.55 -7.49 19.02
CA GLN A 174 -2.05 -8.79 19.50
C GLN A 174 -0.95 -9.68 20.12
N SER A 175 0.32 -9.39 19.83
CA SER A 175 1.47 -10.13 20.36
C SER A 175 1.99 -9.56 21.68
N LEU A 176 1.41 -8.46 22.15
CA LEU A 176 1.67 -7.81 23.44
C LEU A 176 0.61 -8.23 24.44
#